data_AF-A0A285EC68-F1
#
_entry.id   AF-A0A285EC68-F1
#
_cell.length_a   1.000
_cell.length_b   1.000
_cell.length_c   1.000
_cell.angle_alpha   90.00
_cell.angle_beta   90.00
_cell.angle_gamma   90.00
#
_symmetry.space_group_name_H-M   'P 1'
#
loop_
_entity.id
_entity.type
_entity.pdbx_description
1 polymer ?
#
loop_
_entity_poly.entity_id
_entity_poly.type
_entity_poly.pdbx_seq_one_letter_code
_entity_poly.pdbx_strand_id
1 'polypeptide(L)'
;MPEPTEPRAPGTVDSVVRPYGDTTGDGMVQLSFTLPVAPGPRADGAALQLARKMGLDPAMVVHSHGIGGGGGTAGDGAAFTFFVVYGSVRHLVDLDAVQVEERAYPLLTPAEVDAAIRAGLRRSLVVLGACIGTDAHTVGIDAILNLKGFAGEKGLEYYREMQVTNLGAQVSVPELVARARAERADAVLVSQVVTQKDAHLRNTRELAAAFREAMGESRPLLVVGGPRFDPALAADLGVDKVFGRGTTPGEVASYLVSALVPGAPS
;
A
#
# COMPACT_ATOMS: atom_id res chain seq x y z
N MET A 1 18.38 13.11 -32.71
CA MET A 1 19.04 12.29 -31.68
C MET A 1 19.12 13.16 -30.45
N PRO A 2 18.28 12.96 -29.42
CA PRO A 2 18.48 13.65 -28.15
C PRO A 2 19.76 13.08 -27.52
N GLU A 3 20.61 13.96 -27.00
CA GLU A 3 21.83 13.56 -26.30
C GLU A 3 21.50 12.76 -25.03
N PRO A 4 22.35 11.80 -24.64
CA PRO A 4 22.16 11.07 -23.39
C PRO A 4 22.42 12.03 -22.21
N THR A 5 21.41 12.23 -21.37
CA THR A 5 21.52 12.98 -20.13
C THR A 5 22.44 12.23 -19.17
N GLU A 6 23.58 12.81 -18.82
CA GLU A 6 24.47 12.27 -17.79
C GLU A 6 23.75 12.21 -16.43
N PRO A 7 24.03 11.21 -15.59
CA PRO A 7 23.48 11.15 -14.23
C PRO A 7 24.01 12.32 -13.39
N ARG A 8 23.10 13.22 -12.97
CA ARG A 8 23.41 14.41 -12.15
C ARG A 8 23.84 14.02 -10.73
N ALA A 9 24.78 14.78 -10.19
CA ALA A 9 25.20 14.65 -8.80
C ALA A 9 24.05 15.03 -7.83
N PRO A 10 23.87 14.29 -6.72
CA PRO A 10 22.83 14.61 -5.73
C PRO A 10 23.04 16.00 -5.12
N GLY A 11 21.97 16.80 -5.05
CA GLY A 11 21.98 18.12 -4.40
C GLY A 11 22.02 19.34 -5.31
N THR A 12 21.58 19.24 -6.57
CA THR A 12 21.37 20.45 -7.40
C THR A 12 20.09 21.19 -6.99
N VAL A 13 20.12 22.53 -6.98
CA VAL A 13 19.02 23.40 -6.51
C VAL A 13 17.65 23.12 -7.17
N ASP A 14 17.63 22.50 -8.34
CA ASP A 14 16.41 22.15 -9.09
C ASP A 14 15.59 20.98 -8.50
N SER A 15 16.19 20.09 -7.69
CA SER A 15 15.48 18.95 -7.07
C SER A 15 14.88 19.29 -5.71
N VAL A 16 15.23 20.45 -5.14
CA VAL A 16 14.73 20.88 -3.83
C VAL A 16 13.49 21.75 -4.01
N VAL A 17 12.33 21.23 -3.62
CA VAL A 17 11.05 21.92 -3.71
C VAL A 17 10.56 22.41 -2.35
N ARG A 18 9.77 23.49 -2.38
CA ARG A 18 9.12 24.09 -1.21
C ARG A 18 7.60 24.13 -1.42
N PRO A 19 6.80 24.04 -0.34
CA PRO A 19 5.38 24.30 -0.42
C PRO A 19 5.08 25.69 -1.00
N TYR A 20 3.95 25.80 -1.68
CA TYR A 20 3.47 27.03 -2.31
C TYR A 20 2.14 27.45 -1.67
N GLY A 21 2.07 28.70 -1.22
CA GLY A 21 0.81 29.37 -0.87
C GLY A 21 0.40 30.40 -1.91
N ASP A 22 1.11 31.52 -1.94
CA ASP A 22 0.81 32.70 -2.76
C ASP A 22 1.95 33.07 -3.71
N THR A 23 3.20 32.80 -3.33
CA THR A 23 4.39 33.10 -4.15
C THR A 23 5.34 31.91 -4.18
N THR A 24 6.00 31.72 -5.32
CA THR A 24 6.95 30.61 -5.51
C THR A 24 8.03 30.63 -4.43
N GLY A 25 8.10 29.56 -3.63
CA GLY A 25 9.11 29.38 -2.60
C GLY A 25 8.78 29.98 -1.22
N ASP A 26 7.57 30.51 -1.02
CA ASP A 26 7.14 31.06 0.28
C ASP A 26 7.05 30.02 1.41
N GLY A 27 6.99 28.74 1.06
CA GLY A 27 6.93 27.63 2.01
C GLY A 27 5.62 27.58 2.78
N MET A 28 4.59 28.30 2.35
CA MET A 28 3.35 28.43 3.09
C MET A 28 2.55 27.13 3.07
N VAL A 29 2.12 26.69 4.26
CA VAL A 29 1.23 25.53 4.42
C VAL A 29 0.09 25.85 5.37
N GLN A 30 -0.99 25.10 5.22
CA GLN A 30 -2.06 25.00 6.19
C GLN A 30 -1.95 23.66 6.92
N LEU A 31 -1.95 23.70 8.25
CA LEU A 31 -2.03 22.52 9.10
C LEU A 31 -3.26 22.64 10.00
N SER A 32 -4.01 21.54 10.17
CA SER A 32 -5.09 21.45 11.14
C SER A 32 -4.86 20.33 12.13
N PHE A 33 -5.11 20.57 13.40
CA PHE A 33 -4.98 19.56 14.47
C PHE A 33 -5.84 19.91 15.67
N THR A 34 -5.99 18.96 16.59
CA THR A 34 -6.74 19.13 17.84
C THR A 34 -5.80 18.93 19.03
N LEU A 35 -5.91 19.78 20.05
CA LEU A 35 -5.24 19.59 21.33
C LEU A 35 -6.27 19.35 22.45
N PRO A 36 -5.96 18.47 23.43
CA PRO A 36 -6.79 18.24 24.62
C PRO A 36 -6.62 19.39 25.63
N VAL A 37 -6.96 20.61 25.20
CA VAL A 37 -6.91 21.84 26.00
C VAL A 37 -8.20 22.63 25.77
N ALA A 38 -8.72 23.25 26.83
CA ALA A 38 -9.89 24.11 26.75
C ALA A 38 -9.62 25.32 25.84
N PRO A 39 -10.64 25.81 25.09
CA PRO A 39 -10.48 26.92 24.18
C PRO A 39 -10.09 28.20 24.94
N GLY A 40 -9.20 29.00 24.34
CA GLY A 40 -8.72 30.26 24.90
C GLY A 40 -7.24 30.52 24.62
N PRO A 41 -6.66 31.59 25.19
CA PRO A 41 -5.31 32.06 24.84
C PRO A 41 -4.20 31.02 25.08
N ARG A 42 -4.35 30.17 26.11
CA ARG A 42 -3.41 29.08 26.38
C ARG A 42 -3.47 28.00 25.29
N ALA A 43 -4.64 27.76 24.73
CA ALA A 43 -4.90 26.82 23.64
C ALA A 43 -4.18 27.29 22.37
N ASP A 44 -4.38 28.56 22.01
CA ASP A 44 -3.74 29.18 20.83
C ASP A 44 -2.22 29.23 20.99
N GLY A 45 -1.72 29.57 22.18
CA GLY A 45 -0.28 29.53 22.49
C GLY A 45 0.32 28.12 22.37
N ALA A 46 -0.41 27.09 22.81
CA ALA A 46 0.02 25.70 22.66
C ALA A 46 0.02 25.25 21.20
N ALA A 47 -0.97 25.66 20.41
CA ALA A 47 -1.04 25.39 18.97
C ALA A 47 0.14 26.03 18.23
N LEU A 48 0.47 27.29 18.52
CA LEU A 48 1.64 27.97 17.95
C LEU A 48 2.96 27.31 18.39
N GLN A 49 3.07 26.89 19.65
CA GLN A 49 4.24 26.18 20.15
C GLN A 49 4.46 24.86 19.39
N LEU A 50 3.39 24.09 19.15
CA LEU A 50 3.46 22.85 18.39
C LEU A 50 3.82 23.11 16.93
N ALA A 51 3.19 24.09 16.29
CA ALA A 51 3.47 24.46 14.90
C ALA A 51 4.95 24.84 14.70
N ARG A 52 5.54 25.61 15.61
CA ARG A 52 6.98 25.93 15.58
C ARG A 52 7.87 24.70 15.71
N LYS A 53 7.51 23.75 16.58
CA LYS A 53 8.24 22.47 16.73
C LYS A 53 8.15 21.60 15.47
N MET A 54 7.08 21.75 14.69
CA MET A 54 6.91 21.13 13.38
C MET A 54 7.62 21.90 12.24
N GLY A 55 8.32 22.99 12.56
CA GLY A 55 9.10 23.77 11.61
C GLY A 55 8.31 24.88 10.89
N LEU A 56 7.10 25.21 11.33
CA LEU A 56 6.33 26.35 10.81
C LEU A 56 6.73 27.63 11.56
N ASP A 57 7.40 28.57 10.88
CA ASP A 57 7.81 29.85 11.47
C ASP A 57 8.04 30.94 10.38
N PRO A 58 7.28 32.04 10.38
CA PRO A 58 6.22 32.38 11.33
C PRO A 58 5.00 31.48 11.18
N ALA A 59 4.35 31.17 12.31
CA ALA A 59 3.08 30.45 12.38
C ALA A 59 1.98 31.35 12.96
N MET A 60 0.75 31.17 12.47
CA MET A 60 -0.43 31.93 12.83
C MET A 60 -1.65 31.01 12.96
N VAL A 61 -2.32 31.04 14.11
CA VAL A 61 -3.61 30.38 14.28
C VAL A 61 -4.67 31.22 13.57
N VAL A 62 -5.30 30.67 12.55
CA VAL A 62 -6.38 31.33 11.79
C VAL A 62 -7.77 30.87 12.22
N HIS A 63 -7.85 29.72 12.87
CA HIS A 63 -9.08 29.19 13.43
C HIS A 63 -8.80 28.45 14.73
N SER A 64 -9.66 28.66 15.72
CA SER A 64 -9.62 28.01 17.04
C SER A 64 -11.07 27.79 17.48
N HIS A 65 -11.46 26.53 17.66
CA HIS A 65 -12.84 26.17 17.99
C HIS A 65 -12.88 25.02 18.99
N GLY A 66 -13.55 25.23 20.13
CA GLY A 66 -13.78 24.19 21.11
C GLY A 66 -14.77 23.15 20.56
N ILE A 67 -14.38 21.88 20.51
CA ILE A 67 -15.20 20.80 19.94
C ILE A 67 -15.92 19.95 21.01
N GLY A 68 -15.90 20.39 22.27
CA GLY A 68 -16.55 19.73 23.40
C GLY A 68 -15.81 18.49 23.92
N GLY A 69 -16.23 17.96 25.07
CA GLY A 69 -15.73 16.72 25.67
C GLY A 69 -16.86 15.69 25.77
N GLY A 70 -16.81 14.63 24.95
CA GLY A 70 -17.71 13.48 25.02
C GLY A 70 -16.98 12.28 25.62
N GLY A 71 -17.54 11.72 26.70
CA GLY A 71 -16.87 10.75 27.58
C GLY A 71 -16.28 9.51 26.93
N GLY A 72 -15.13 9.07 27.44
CA GLY A 72 -14.51 7.79 27.11
C GLY A 72 -13.02 7.68 27.48
N THR A 73 -12.77 7.15 28.69
CA THR A 73 -11.51 6.59 29.21
C THR A 73 -10.21 7.38 29.03
N ALA A 74 -10.15 8.55 29.67
CA ALA A 74 -9.05 8.90 30.57
C ALA A 74 -9.51 10.00 31.53
N GLY A 75 -9.91 9.62 32.75
CA GLY A 75 -9.89 10.50 33.92
C GLY A 75 -10.94 11.59 34.00
N ASP A 76 -10.79 12.68 33.25
CA ASP A 76 -11.40 13.96 33.60
C ASP A 76 -11.95 14.63 32.34
N GLY A 77 -13.05 15.40 32.43
CA GLY A 77 -13.73 16.06 31.31
C GLY A 77 -12.85 17.10 30.58
N ALA A 78 -11.86 16.61 29.84
CA ALA A 78 -10.92 17.39 29.08
C ALA A 78 -11.65 18.04 27.91
N ALA A 79 -11.65 19.36 27.89
CA ALA A 79 -12.11 20.14 26.75
C ALA A 79 -11.07 20.01 25.62
N PHE A 80 -11.55 19.79 24.40
CA PHE A 80 -10.72 19.74 23.20
C PHE A 80 -10.93 21.00 22.37
N THR A 81 -9.85 21.47 21.75
CA THR A 81 -9.88 22.60 20.82
C THR A 81 -9.26 22.17 19.50
N PHE A 82 -9.99 22.38 18.41
CA PHE A 82 -9.53 22.22 17.04
C PHE A 82 -8.92 23.52 16.54
N PHE A 83 -7.81 23.43 15.83
CA PHE A 83 -7.07 24.56 15.29
C PHE A 83 -6.82 24.40 13.80
N VAL A 84 -6.78 25.53 13.11
CA VAL A 84 -6.16 25.67 11.79
C VAL A 84 -5.05 26.69 11.92
N VAL A 85 -3.84 26.31 11.50
CA VAL A 85 -2.62 27.11 11.59
C VAL A 85 -2.02 27.27 10.20
N TYR A 86 -1.66 28.50 9.86
CA TYR A 86 -0.92 28.84 8.64
C TYR A 86 0.52 29.16 9.03
N GLY A 87 1.48 28.77 8.21
CA GLY A 87 2.85 29.21 8.44
C GLY A 87 3.82 28.76 7.36
N SER A 88 4.98 29.41 7.33
CA SER A 88 6.07 29.05 6.41
C SER A 88 6.87 27.90 6.99
N VAL A 89 6.94 26.78 6.27
CA VAL A 89 7.71 25.59 6.64
C VAL A 89 9.17 25.77 6.27
N ARG A 90 10.06 25.50 7.23
CA ARG A 90 11.51 25.56 7.03
C ARG A 90 12.09 24.31 6.38
N HIS A 91 11.40 23.18 6.53
CA HIS A 91 11.81 21.90 5.96
C HIS A 91 11.64 21.91 4.43
N LEU A 92 12.64 21.39 3.73
CA LEU A 92 12.66 21.30 2.27
C LEU A 92 12.33 19.87 1.86
N VAL A 93 11.76 19.72 0.68
CA VAL A 93 11.54 18.42 0.05
C VAL A 93 12.62 18.25 -1.01
N ASP A 94 13.55 17.34 -0.77
CA ASP A 94 14.54 16.93 -1.77
C ASP A 94 13.96 15.78 -2.59
N LEU A 95 13.64 16.05 -3.86
CA LEU A 95 13.10 15.04 -4.77
C LEU A 95 14.10 13.92 -5.07
N ASP A 96 15.41 14.18 -4.96
CA ASP A 96 16.44 13.15 -5.17
C ASP A 96 16.48 12.14 -4.02
N ALA A 97 16.03 12.55 -2.83
CA ALA A 97 15.87 11.67 -1.67
C ALA A 97 14.55 10.88 -1.69
N VAL A 98 13.63 11.21 -2.61
CA VAL A 98 12.36 10.50 -2.73
C VAL A 98 12.62 9.17 -3.42
N GLN A 99 12.51 8.07 -2.66
CA GLN A 99 12.48 6.74 -3.24
C GLN A 99 11.07 6.44 -3.73
N VAL A 100 10.88 6.47 -5.04
CA VAL A 100 9.69 5.92 -5.71
C VAL A 100 10.04 4.51 -6.16
N GLU A 101 9.31 3.50 -5.68
CA GLU A 101 9.30 2.21 -6.37
C GLU A 101 8.58 2.40 -7.70
N GLU A 102 9.33 2.72 -8.76
CA GLU A 102 8.79 2.68 -10.10
C GLU A 102 8.31 1.26 -10.40
N ARG A 103 7.10 1.14 -10.96
CA ARG A 103 6.52 -0.15 -11.31
C ARG A 103 7.43 -0.84 -12.34
N ALA A 104 8.13 -1.88 -11.91
CA ALA A 104 9.10 -2.62 -12.73
C ALA A 104 8.47 -3.51 -13.82
N TYR A 105 7.19 -3.30 -14.15
CA TYR A 105 6.44 -4.06 -15.14
C TYR A 105 5.37 -3.19 -15.80
N PRO A 106 5.08 -3.39 -17.10
CA PRO A 106 4.06 -2.63 -17.82
C PRO A 106 2.66 -3.00 -17.32
N LEU A 107 1.71 -2.06 -17.43
CA LEU A 107 0.29 -2.39 -17.27
C LEU A 107 -0.25 -2.93 -18.58
N LEU A 108 -0.73 -4.17 -18.51
CA LEU A 108 -1.32 -4.87 -19.64
C LEU A 108 -2.84 -4.75 -19.59
N THR A 109 -3.44 -4.60 -20.76
CA THR A 109 -4.87 -4.77 -20.93
C THR A 109 -5.28 -6.24 -20.75
N PRO A 110 -6.56 -6.56 -20.47
CA PRO A 110 -7.00 -7.95 -20.35
C PRO A 110 -6.68 -8.83 -21.57
N ALA A 111 -6.76 -8.26 -22.77
CA ALA A 111 -6.42 -8.98 -24.00
C ALA A 111 -4.93 -9.29 -24.11
N GLU A 112 -4.05 -8.37 -23.68
CA GLU A 112 -2.60 -8.57 -23.66
C GLU A 112 -2.19 -9.59 -22.60
N VAL A 113 -2.84 -9.58 -21.43
CA VAL A 113 -2.64 -10.60 -20.40
C VAL A 113 -2.98 -12.00 -20.92
N ASP A 114 -4.17 -12.18 -21.52
CA ASP A 114 -4.57 -13.46 -22.10
C ASP A 114 -3.61 -13.89 -23.23
N ALA A 115 -3.22 -12.96 -24.11
CA ALA A 115 -2.29 -13.26 -25.20
C ALA A 115 -0.92 -13.72 -24.67
N ALA A 116 -0.39 -13.05 -23.65
CA ALA A 116 0.89 -13.39 -23.03
C ALA A 116 0.85 -14.77 -22.37
N ILE A 117 -0.17 -15.06 -21.56
CA ILE A 117 -0.32 -16.37 -20.89
C ILE A 117 -0.42 -17.49 -21.93
N ARG A 118 -1.27 -17.32 -22.95
CA ARG A 118 -1.44 -18.33 -24.00
C ARG A 118 -0.15 -18.62 -24.75
N ALA A 119 0.62 -17.58 -25.08
CA ALA A 119 1.86 -17.73 -25.83
C ALA A 119 2.99 -18.35 -24.98
N GLY A 120 3.16 -17.87 -23.74
CA GLY A 120 4.30 -18.23 -22.90
C GLY A 120 4.08 -19.49 -22.06
N LEU A 121 2.90 -19.70 -21.46
CA LEU A 121 2.63 -20.87 -20.61
C LEU A 121 1.99 -22.03 -21.39
N ARG A 122 1.22 -21.73 -22.45
CA ARG A 122 0.46 -22.71 -23.25
C ARG A 122 -0.54 -23.54 -22.43
N ARG A 123 -0.93 -23.01 -21.27
CA ARG A 123 -1.98 -23.50 -20.38
C ARG A 123 -2.49 -22.31 -19.54
N SER A 124 -3.64 -22.47 -18.91
CA SER A 124 -4.14 -21.46 -17.98
C SER A 124 -3.18 -21.30 -16.78
N LEU A 125 -3.02 -20.04 -16.37
CA LEU A 125 -2.31 -19.65 -15.16
C LEU A 125 -3.22 -19.90 -13.95
N VAL A 126 -2.79 -20.76 -13.03
CA VAL A 126 -3.60 -21.19 -11.89
C VAL A 126 -3.32 -20.29 -10.68
N VAL A 127 -4.37 -19.66 -10.18
CA VAL A 127 -4.29 -18.63 -9.14
C VAL A 127 -5.20 -18.99 -7.97
N LEU A 128 -4.64 -19.10 -6.77
CA LEU A 128 -5.41 -19.30 -5.55
C LEU A 128 -5.46 -18.02 -4.73
N GLY A 129 -6.63 -17.68 -4.20
CA GLY A 129 -6.86 -16.58 -3.29
C GLY A 129 -7.32 -17.03 -1.92
N ALA A 130 -6.84 -16.41 -0.84
CA ALA A 130 -7.37 -16.64 0.50
C ALA A 130 -7.14 -15.46 1.44
N CYS A 131 -7.98 -15.35 2.48
CA CYS A 131 -7.57 -14.69 3.72
C CYS A 131 -7.20 -15.78 4.73
N ILE A 132 -6.00 -15.67 5.32
CA ILE A 132 -5.46 -16.73 6.19
C ILE A 132 -5.66 -16.45 7.68
N GLY A 133 -5.61 -17.52 8.48
CA GLY A 133 -5.62 -17.44 9.93
C GLY A 133 -7.00 -17.08 10.47
N THR A 134 -7.09 -16.08 11.33
CA THR A 134 -8.37 -15.64 11.91
C THR A 134 -9.05 -14.52 11.11
N ASP A 135 -8.46 -14.11 9.98
CA ASP A 135 -8.94 -12.98 9.20
C ASP A 135 -10.17 -13.32 8.35
N ALA A 136 -11.28 -12.62 8.61
CA ALA A 136 -12.56 -12.78 7.91
C ALA A 136 -12.81 -11.70 6.83
N HIS A 137 -11.86 -10.78 6.59
CA HIS A 137 -12.08 -9.63 5.72
C HIS A 137 -11.77 -9.95 4.24
N THR A 138 -12.76 -10.47 3.52
CA THR A 138 -12.59 -10.89 2.12
C THR A 138 -12.70 -9.77 1.10
N VAL A 139 -13.26 -8.61 1.46
CA VAL A 139 -13.56 -7.53 0.49
C VAL A 139 -12.36 -7.15 -0.39
N GLY A 140 -11.16 -7.11 0.19
CA GLY A 140 -9.94 -6.80 -0.55
C GLY A 140 -9.57 -7.88 -1.57
N ILE A 141 -9.59 -9.15 -1.19
CA ILE A 141 -9.26 -10.25 -2.12
C ILE A 141 -10.37 -10.46 -3.15
N ASP A 142 -11.64 -10.31 -2.76
CA ASP A 142 -12.80 -10.40 -3.64
C ASP A 142 -12.76 -9.32 -4.73
N ALA A 143 -12.29 -8.12 -4.38
CA ALA A 143 -12.08 -7.02 -5.32
C ALA A 143 -11.03 -7.33 -6.39
N ILE A 144 -10.04 -8.18 -6.08
CA ILE A 144 -8.98 -8.59 -7.01
C ILE A 144 -9.42 -9.78 -7.84
N LEU A 145 -10.06 -10.78 -7.23
CA LEU A 145 -10.35 -12.05 -7.89
C LEU A 145 -11.69 -12.05 -8.61
N ASN A 146 -12.76 -11.58 -7.97
CA ASN A 146 -14.11 -11.82 -8.47
C ASN A 146 -14.43 -10.98 -9.70
N LEU A 147 -15.28 -11.50 -10.59
CA LEU A 147 -15.67 -10.84 -11.85
C LEU A 147 -16.12 -9.37 -11.73
N LYS A 148 -16.69 -8.97 -10.59
CA LYS A 148 -17.10 -7.57 -10.34
C LYS A 148 -15.89 -6.62 -10.36
N GLY A 149 -14.76 -7.08 -9.83
CA GLY A 149 -13.52 -6.33 -9.69
C GLY A 149 -13.63 -5.06 -8.83
N PHE A 150 -12.75 -4.10 -9.09
CA PHE A 150 -12.58 -2.86 -8.31
C PHE A 150 -12.22 -1.68 -9.21
N ALA A 151 -12.67 -0.48 -8.85
CA ALA A 151 -12.37 0.77 -9.55
C ALA A 151 -12.71 0.76 -11.07
N GLY A 152 -13.70 -0.02 -11.49
CA GLY A 152 -14.08 -0.15 -12.91
C GLY A 152 -13.29 -1.21 -13.68
N GLU A 153 -12.27 -1.80 -13.07
CA GLU A 153 -11.55 -2.94 -13.61
C GLU A 153 -12.22 -4.25 -13.21
N LYS A 154 -12.09 -5.27 -14.06
CA LYS A 154 -12.62 -6.61 -13.81
C LYS A 154 -11.61 -7.46 -13.05
N GLY A 155 -12.09 -8.27 -12.11
CA GLY A 155 -11.23 -9.18 -11.33
C GLY A 155 -10.60 -10.27 -12.19
N LEU A 156 -9.65 -11.01 -11.62
CA LEU A 156 -8.88 -12.05 -12.31
C LEU A 156 -9.75 -13.16 -12.94
N GLU A 157 -10.93 -13.45 -12.39
CA GLU A 157 -11.91 -14.38 -12.97
C GLU A 157 -12.41 -13.97 -14.37
N TYR A 158 -12.24 -12.70 -14.75
CA TYR A 158 -12.62 -12.22 -16.09
C TYR A 158 -11.67 -12.69 -17.19
N TYR A 159 -10.40 -12.95 -16.84
CA TYR A 159 -9.34 -13.28 -17.78
C TYR A 159 -9.51 -14.73 -18.22
N ARG A 160 -9.49 -14.98 -19.53
CA ARG A 160 -9.81 -16.30 -20.09
C ARG A 160 -8.72 -17.33 -19.85
N GLU A 161 -7.48 -16.86 -19.76
CA GLU A 161 -6.31 -17.70 -19.58
C GLU A 161 -5.89 -17.81 -18.10
N MET A 162 -6.72 -17.35 -17.16
CA MET A 162 -6.51 -17.54 -15.72
C MET A 162 -7.57 -18.50 -15.15
N GLN A 163 -7.10 -19.51 -14.43
CA GLN A 163 -7.95 -20.34 -13.58
C GLN A 163 -7.85 -19.82 -12.16
N VAL A 164 -8.90 -19.17 -11.66
CA VAL A 164 -8.90 -18.51 -10.35
C VAL A 164 -9.80 -19.26 -9.39
N THR A 165 -9.26 -19.60 -8.21
CA THR A 165 -10.02 -20.20 -7.10
C THR A 165 -9.89 -19.32 -5.86
N ASN A 166 -11.00 -18.71 -5.43
CA ASN A 166 -11.06 -17.99 -4.16
C ASN A 166 -11.50 -18.95 -3.03
N LEU A 167 -10.59 -19.23 -2.10
CA LEU A 167 -10.83 -20.11 -0.94
C LEU A 167 -11.55 -19.40 0.21
N GLY A 168 -11.81 -18.09 0.07
CA GLY A 168 -12.54 -17.30 1.06
C GLY A 168 -11.67 -16.89 2.24
N ALA A 169 -12.29 -16.86 3.42
CA ALA A 169 -11.69 -16.32 4.63
C ALA A 169 -11.31 -17.40 5.64
N GLN A 170 -10.47 -17.03 6.60
CA GLN A 170 -10.05 -17.89 7.71
C GLN A 170 -9.45 -19.25 7.29
N VAL A 171 -8.77 -19.27 6.14
CA VAL A 171 -8.11 -20.47 5.62
C VAL A 171 -6.84 -20.73 6.41
N SER A 172 -6.62 -21.97 6.84
CA SER A 172 -5.38 -22.32 7.53
C SER A 172 -4.19 -22.40 6.55
N VAL A 173 -2.99 -22.05 7.00
CA VAL A 173 -1.77 -22.16 6.15
C VAL A 173 -1.56 -23.59 5.63
N PRO A 174 -1.70 -24.67 6.45
CA PRO A 174 -1.58 -26.04 5.94
C PRO A 174 -2.60 -26.41 4.87
N GLU A 175 -3.85 -25.96 5.03
CA GLU A 175 -4.89 -26.16 4.02
C GLU A 175 -4.56 -25.44 2.71
N LEU A 176 -4.12 -24.18 2.80
CA LEU A 176 -3.72 -23.39 1.63
C LEU A 176 -2.55 -24.04 0.88
N VAL A 177 -1.54 -24.56 1.60
CA VAL A 177 -0.42 -25.31 1.01
C VAL A 177 -0.91 -26.60 0.33
N ALA A 178 -1.80 -27.35 0.98
CA ALA A 178 -2.35 -28.58 0.41
C ALA A 178 -3.13 -28.31 -0.88
N ARG A 179 -3.96 -27.25 -0.89
CA ARG A 179 -4.71 -26.81 -2.08
C ARG A 179 -3.79 -26.33 -3.20
N ALA A 180 -2.78 -25.52 -2.88
CA ALA A 180 -1.79 -25.04 -3.85
C ALA A 180 -1.05 -26.20 -4.53
N ARG A 181 -0.66 -27.22 -3.77
CA ARG A 181 -0.05 -28.43 -4.34
C ARG A 181 -1.01 -29.23 -5.21
N ALA A 182 -2.24 -29.46 -4.72
CA ALA A 182 -3.23 -30.28 -5.42
C ALA A 182 -3.65 -29.66 -6.76
N GLU A 183 -3.84 -28.34 -6.78
CA GLU A 183 -4.23 -27.58 -7.97
C GLU A 183 -3.04 -27.16 -8.84
N ARG A 184 -1.80 -27.43 -8.39
CA ARG A 184 -0.56 -26.99 -9.04
C ARG A 184 -0.58 -25.48 -9.32
N ALA A 185 -0.89 -24.72 -8.29
CA ALA A 185 -0.98 -23.26 -8.36
C ALA A 185 0.33 -22.66 -8.89
N ASP A 186 0.21 -21.67 -9.78
CA ASP A 186 1.32 -20.83 -10.23
C ASP A 186 1.51 -19.63 -9.30
N ALA A 187 0.40 -19.12 -8.75
CA ALA A 187 0.39 -18.01 -7.81
C ALA A 187 -0.60 -18.23 -6.67
N VAL A 188 -0.24 -17.75 -5.48
CA VAL A 188 -1.09 -17.70 -4.29
C VAL A 188 -1.15 -16.26 -3.79
N LEU A 189 -2.36 -15.69 -3.77
CA LEU A 189 -2.65 -14.37 -3.27
C LEU A 189 -3.29 -14.44 -1.89
N VAL A 190 -2.65 -13.81 -0.92
CA VAL A 190 -3.14 -13.76 0.45
C VAL A 190 -3.48 -12.35 0.87
N SER A 191 -4.72 -12.15 1.35
CA SER A 191 -5.15 -10.89 1.96
C SER A 191 -5.07 -10.95 3.48
N GLN A 192 -4.45 -9.93 4.09
CA GLN A 192 -4.46 -9.73 5.55
C GLN A 192 -4.80 -8.28 5.88
N VAL A 193 -5.87 -8.09 6.65
CA VAL A 193 -6.36 -6.81 7.15
C VAL A 193 -6.09 -6.67 8.64
N VAL A 194 -6.14 -7.79 9.39
CA VAL A 194 -5.93 -7.79 10.84
C VAL A 194 -4.45 -7.59 11.17
N THR A 195 -4.16 -6.45 11.79
CA THR A 195 -2.79 -5.99 12.06
C THR A 195 -2.46 -5.85 13.54
N GLN A 196 -3.37 -6.27 14.43
CA GLN A 196 -3.14 -6.19 15.87
C GLN A 196 -1.85 -6.92 16.25
N LYS A 197 -0.97 -6.23 16.99
CA LYS A 197 0.35 -6.74 17.40
C LYS A 197 1.14 -7.34 16.24
N ASP A 198 1.08 -6.72 15.05
CA ASP A 198 1.79 -7.15 13.85
C ASP A 198 1.47 -8.58 13.38
N ALA A 199 0.24 -9.06 13.66
CA ALA A 199 -0.20 -10.40 13.27
C ALA A 199 -0.02 -10.67 11.77
N HIS A 200 -0.47 -9.75 10.90
CA HIS A 200 -0.25 -9.83 9.45
C HIS A 200 1.20 -10.13 9.03
N LEU A 201 2.21 -9.51 9.65
CA LEU A 201 3.63 -9.74 9.33
C LEU A 201 4.10 -11.12 9.80
N ARG A 202 3.72 -11.54 11.01
CA ARG A 202 4.05 -12.89 11.52
C ARG A 202 3.40 -13.97 10.66
N ASN A 203 2.10 -13.86 10.41
CA ASN A 203 1.33 -14.80 9.59
C ASN A 203 1.93 -14.94 8.19
N THR A 204 2.39 -13.82 7.61
CA THR A 204 3.04 -13.84 6.28
C THR A 204 4.36 -14.59 6.30
N ARG A 205 5.20 -14.39 7.33
CA ARG A 205 6.46 -15.14 7.46
C ARG A 205 6.22 -16.62 7.68
N GLU A 206 5.22 -16.97 8.50
CA GLU A 206 4.80 -18.36 8.72
C GLU A 206 4.28 -19.01 7.43
N LEU A 207 3.46 -18.29 6.66
CA LEU A 207 3.00 -18.70 5.33
C LEU A 207 4.20 -18.97 4.40
N ALA A 208 5.11 -18.00 4.25
CA ALA A 208 6.27 -18.12 3.38
C ALA A 208 7.19 -19.30 3.78
N ALA A 209 7.40 -19.49 5.09
CA ALA A 209 8.16 -20.62 5.62
C ALA A 209 7.47 -21.95 5.29
N ALA A 210 6.17 -22.07 5.52
CA ALA A 210 5.41 -23.30 5.27
C ALA A 210 5.41 -23.68 3.77
N PHE A 211 5.25 -22.70 2.88
CA PHE A 211 5.32 -22.92 1.43
C PHE A 211 6.72 -23.39 0.99
N ARG A 212 7.78 -22.78 1.55
CA ARG A 212 9.17 -23.15 1.28
C ARG A 212 9.51 -24.54 1.80
N GLU A 213 9.07 -24.88 3.01
CA GLU A 213 9.28 -26.20 3.61
C GLU A 213 8.55 -27.29 2.81
N ALA A 214 7.29 -27.04 2.43
CA ALA A 214 6.50 -28.03 1.72
C ALA A 214 6.96 -28.20 0.26
N MET A 215 7.21 -27.11 -0.46
CA MET A 215 7.35 -27.15 -1.93
C MET A 215 8.73 -26.72 -2.44
N GLY A 216 9.60 -26.18 -1.58
CA GLY A 216 10.94 -25.74 -1.97
C GLY A 216 10.91 -24.75 -3.14
N GLU A 217 11.78 -24.99 -4.12
CA GLU A 217 11.85 -24.21 -5.37
C GLU A 217 10.62 -24.36 -6.26
N SER A 218 9.83 -25.43 -6.10
CA SER A 218 8.58 -25.64 -6.85
C SER A 218 7.39 -24.88 -6.26
N ARG A 219 7.60 -24.02 -5.25
CA ARG A 219 6.51 -23.23 -4.67
C ARG A 219 5.94 -22.24 -5.71
N PRO A 220 4.64 -21.92 -5.64
CA PRO A 220 4.06 -20.83 -6.41
C PRO A 220 4.66 -19.48 -6.02
N LEU A 221 4.42 -18.50 -6.89
CA LEU A 221 4.60 -17.08 -6.59
C LEU A 221 3.68 -16.70 -5.42
N LEU A 222 4.25 -16.15 -4.36
CA LEU A 222 3.53 -15.70 -3.16
C LEU A 222 3.35 -14.19 -3.23
N VAL A 223 2.10 -13.77 -3.31
CA VAL A 223 1.70 -12.38 -3.31
C VAL A 223 0.85 -12.12 -2.09
N VAL A 224 1.18 -11.09 -1.31
CA VAL A 224 0.37 -10.68 -0.16
C VAL A 224 -0.15 -9.27 -0.34
N GLY A 225 -1.31 -8.99 0.23
CA GLY A 225 -1.90 -7.66 0.15
C GLY A 225 -2.73 -7.30 1.36
N GLY A 226 -2.91 -6.00 1.55
CA GLY A 226 -3.69 -5.48 2.67
C GLY A 226 -3.41 -4.02 2.98
N PRO A 227 -4.28 -3.37 3.77
CA PRO A 227 -4.29 -1.92 3.92
C PRO A 227 -3.10 -1.35 4.71
N ARG A 228 -2.32 -2.19 5.39
CA ARG A 228 -1.18 -1.80 6.23
C ARG A 228 0.12 -2.51 5.85
N PHE A 229 0.16 -3.13 4.68
CA PHE A 229 1.42 -3.65 4.16
C PHE A 229 2.24 -2.54 3.52
N ASP A 230 3.53 -2.60 3.75
CA ASP A 230 4.54 -1.80 3.06
C ASP A 230 5.15 -2.66 1.94
N PRO A 231 5.04 -2.26 0.66
CA PRO A 231 5.64 -2.96 -0.48
C PRO A 231 7.12 -3.32 -0.29
N ALA A 232 7.88 -2.46 0.41
CA ALA A 232 9.31 -2.65 0.63
C ALA A 232 9.63 -3.89 1.50
N LEU A 233 8.65 -4.44 2.22
CA LEU A 233 8.85 -5.58 3.13
C LEU A 233 8.79 -6.94 2.45
N ALA A 234 8.61 -7.03 1.12
CA ALA A 234 8.44 -8.31 0.43
C ALA A 234 9.58 -9.31 0.71
N ALA A 235 10.83 -8.86 0.59
CA ALA A 235 12.01 -9.68 0.86
C ALA A 235 12.09 -10.13 2.33
N ASP A 236 11.86 -9.21 3.27
CA ASP A 236 11.89 -9.47 4.72
C ASP A 236 10.77 -10.41 5.20
N LEU A 237 9.67 -10.46 4.44
CA LEU A 237 8.54 -11.34 4.68
C LEU A 237 8.69 -12.70 3.99
N GLY A 238 9.67 -12.84 3.09
CA GLY A 238 9.93 -14.07 2.35
C GLY A 238 8.91 -14.36 1.24
N VAL A 239 8.25 -13.31 0.73
CA VAL A 239 7.24 -13.38 -0.35
C VAL A 239 7.77 -12.64 -1.58
N ASP A 240 7.15 -12.86 -2.75
CA ASP A 240 7.64 -12.32 -4.01
C ASP A 240 7.10 -10.92 -4.30
N LYS A 241 5.89 -10.59 -3.82
CA LYS A 241 5.32 -9.25 -3.93
C LYS A 241 4.38 -8.92 -2.80
N VAL A 242 4.36 -7.64 -2.46
CA VAL A 242 3.43 -7.04 -1.51
C VAL A 242 2.64 -5.94 -2.21
N PHE A 243 1.32 -5.98 -2.08
CA PHE A 243 0.40 -4.98 -2.64
C PHE A 243 -0.30 -4.18 -1.54
N GLY A 244 -0.25 -2.86 -1.67
CA GLY A 244 -0.82 -1.91 -0.71
C GLY A 244 -2.25 -1.50 -1.05
N ARG A 245 -2.69 -0.40 -0.41
CA ARG A 245 -4.00 0.22 -0.68
C ARG A 245 -4.07 0.74 -2.11
N GLY A 246 -5.23 0.61 -2.73
CA GLY A 246 -5.50 1.13 -4.08
C GLY A 246 -5.10 0.18 -5.21
N THR A 247 -4.46 -0.94 -4.90
CA THR A 247 -4.09 -1.96 -5.88
C THR A 247 -5.29 -2.43 -6.69
N THR A 248 -5.16 -2.46 -8.01
CA THR A 248 -6.22 -2.88 -8.94
C THR A 248 -6.01 -4.31 -9.46
N PRO A 249 -7.07 -4.98 -9.95
CA PRO A 249 -6.94 -6.29 -10.59
C PRO A 249 -5.97 -6.31 -11.78
N GLY A 250 -5.95 -5.26 -12.61
CA GLY A 250 -5.07 -5.14 -13.75
C GLY A 250 -3.60 -5.03 -13.34
N GLU A 251 -3.30 -4.32 -12.25
CA GLU A 251 -1.95 -4.28 -11.68
C GLU A 251 -1.48 -5.66 -11.23
N VAL A 252 -2.35 -6.41 -10.55
CA VAL A 252 -2.06 -7.78 -10.10
C VAL A 252 -1.85 -8.70 -11.31
N ALA A 253 -2.76 -8.67 -12.29
CA ALA A 253 -2.67 -9.49 -13.50
C ALA A 253 -1.37 -9.23 -14.27
N SER A 254 -1.02 -7.96 -14.45
CA SER A 254 0.20 -7.54 -15.14
C SER A 254 1.46 -8.03 -14.42
N TYR A 255 1.48 -7.93 -13.09
CA TYR A 255 2.57 -8.47 -12.29
C TYR A 255 2.71 -9.99 -12.42
N LEU A 256 1.60 -10.73 -12.31
CA LEU A 256 1.62 -12.19 -12.46
C LEU A 256 2.16 -12.61 -13.83
N VAL A 257 1.77 -11.92 -14.90
CA VAL A 257 2.30 -12.18 -16.25
C VAL A 257 3.80 -11.89 -16.30
N SER A 258 4.23 -10.71 -15.85
CA SER A 258 5.66 -10.33 -15.87
C SER A 258 6.53 -11.31 -15.09
N ALA A 259 6.05 -11.80 -13.93
CA ALA A 259 6.80 -12.68 -13.05
C ALA A 259 6.82 -14.16 -13.52
N LEU A 260 5.74 -14.65 -14.14
CA LEU A 260 5.55 -16.08 -14.41
C LEU A 260 5.63 -16.47 -15.88
N VAL A 261 5.43 -15.52 -16.81
CA VAL A 261 5.34 -15.81 -18.24
C VAL A 261 6.69 -15.54 -18.92
N PRO A 262 7.37 -16.55 -19.48
CA PRO A 262 8.63 -16.35 -20.20
C PRO A 262 8.44 -15.42 -21.41
N GLY A 263 9.31 -14.41 -21.54
CA GLY A 263 9.27 -13.46 -22.66
C GLY A 263 8.16 -12.41 -22.60
N ALA A 264 7.54 -12.21 -21.43
CA ALA A 264 6.62 -11.10 -21.21
C ALA A 264 7.34 -9.74 -21.41
N PRO A 265 6.62 -8.70 -21.92
CA PRO A 265 7.18 -7.37 -22.05
C PRO A 265 7.63 -6.85 -20.68
N SER A 266 8.87 -6.35 -20.62
CA SER A 266 9.51 -5.75 -19.44
C SER A 266 9.35 -4.23 -19.47
#